data_AF-A0A452Y3M5-F1
#
_entry.id   AF-A0A452Y3M5-F1
#
_cell.length_a   1.000
_cell.length_b   1.000
_cell.length_c   1.000
_cell.angle_alpha   90.00
_cell.angle_beta   90.00
_cell.angle_gamma   90.00
#
_symmetry.space_group_name_H-M   'P 1'
#
loop_
_entity.id
_entity.type
_entity.pdbx_description
1 polymer ?
#
loop_
_entity_poly.entity_id
_entity_poly.type
_entity_poly.pdbx_seq_one_letter_code
_entity_poly.pdbx_strand_id
1 'polypeptide(L)'
;MIFKVPGGWQLDGQKRWIGNSTFADVLVILARNADTKQLNGFIVKKGAPGLRATKIQNKIGLRMVQNGDILLNKVFVPEEDRLTGINSFQDISKVLAMSRIMVAWQPIGISMGVYDMCHRYLKERKQFGAPLAAFQLNQEKLVRMLGNIQAMLLVGWRLCKLYESGKMTPGHASLGKVRKLLCS
;
A
#
# COMPACT_ATOMS: atom_id res chain seq x y z
N MET A 1 -22.42 4.16 4.09
CA MET A 1 -22.92 5.49 3.74
C MET A 1 -22.71 6.42 4.92
N ILE A 2 -22.82 7.73 4.71
CA ILE A 2 -22.84 8.72 5.79
C ILE A 2 -24.09 9.56 5.72
N PHE A 3 -24.52 10.04 6.88
CA PHE A 3 -25.70 10.88 7.06
C PHE A 3 -25.30 12.10 7.87
N LYS A 4 -25.78 13.29 7.47
CA LYS A 4 -25.61 14.49 8.28
C LYS A 4 -26.56 14.41 9.48
N VAL A 5 -26.04 14.70 10.67
CA VAL A 5 -26.81 14.72 11.92
C VAL A 5 -26.48 15.99 12.72
N PRO A 6 -27.30 16.39 13.71
CA PRO A 6 -26.95 17.51 14.58
C PRO A 6 -25.55 17.34 15.18
N GLY A 7 -24.70 18.35 15.03
CA GLY A 7 -23.31 18.34 15.53
C GLY A 7 -22.28 17.59 14.66
N GLY A 8 -22.68 16.88 13.61
CA GLY A 8 -21.69 16.18 12.76
C GLY A 8 -22.27 15.17 11.78
N TRP A 9 -21.70 13.97 11.80
CA TRP A 9 -21.96 12.90 10.83
C TRP A 9 -22.14 11.55 11.52
N GLN A 10 -22.96 10.71 10.89
CA GLN A 10 -23.12 9.32 11.27
C GLN A 10 -22.63 8.41 10.14
N LEU A 11 -21.74 7.48 10.46
CA LEU A 11 -21.11 6.55 9.53
C LEU A 11 -21.69 5.14 9.72
N ASP A 12 -22.12 4.54 8.63
CA ASP A 12 -22.62 3.16 8.60
C ASP A 12 -21.99 2.37 7.44
N GLY A 13 -21.47 1.18 7.71
CA GLY A 13 -21.02 0.24 6.69
C GLY A 13 -19.80 -0.56 7.09
N GLN A 14 -19.11 -1.11 6.09
CA GLN A 14 -17.98 -2.00 6.30
C GLN A 14 -16.78 -1.61 5.44
N LYS A 15 -15.58 -1.83 5.97
CA LYS A 15 -14.31 -1.78 5.26
C LYS A 15 -13.55 -3.07 5.47
N ARG A 16 -12.74 -3.47 4.49
CA ARG A 16 -11.94 -4.69 4.50
C ARG A 16 -10.51 -4.38 4.06
N TRP A 17 -9.55 -5.16 4.56
CA TRP A 17 -8.11 -5.03 4.29
C TRP A 17 -7.40 -3.82 4.90
N ILE A 18 -8.00 -3.12 5.86
CA ILE A 18 -7.38 -1.91 6.40
C ILE A 18 -6.22 -2.28 7.32
N GLY A 19 -5.00 -1.91 6.92
CA GLY A 19 -3.80 -2.13 7.73
C GLY A 19 -3.85 -1.35 9.03
N ASN A 20 -3.38 -1.96 10.11
CA ASN A 20 -3.28 -1.40 11.46
C ASN A 20 -4.63 -1.09 12.15
N SER A 21 -5.77 -1.36 11.51
CA SER A 21 -7.10 -0.98 12.03
C SER A 21 -7.44 -1.59 13.38
N THR A 22 -6.83 -2.71 13.73
CA THR A 22 -7.06 -3.42 15.01
C THR A 22 -6.47 -2.72 16.22
N PHE A 23 -5.50 -1.82 16.03
CA PHE A 23 -4.82 -1.14 17.13
C PHE A 23 -4.67 0.38 16.92
N ALA A 24 -4.90 0.90 15.72
CA ALA A 24 -4.76 2.32 15.39
C ALA A 24 -5.62 3.21 16.28
N ASP A 25 -5.03 4.30 16.78
CA ASP A 25 -5.72 5.32 17.57
C ASP A 25 -6.60 6.22 16.70
N VAL A 26 -6.22 6.36 15.43
CA VAL A 26 -6.90 7.19 14.42
C VAL A 26 -7.13 6.37 13.16
N LEU A 27 -8.38 6.36 12.69
CA LEU A 27 -8.78 5.72 11.44
C LEU A 27 -9.31 6.77 10.47
N VAL A 28 -8.65 6.91 9.32
CA VAL A 28 -9.14 7.76 8.23
C VAL A 28 -10.13 6.95 7.39
N ILE A 29 -11.43 7.27 7.50
CA ILE A 29 -12.51 6.57 6.82
C ILE A 29 -13.03 7.41 5.65
N LEU A 30 -12.94 6.85 4.45
CA LEU A 30 -13.59 7.39 3.26
C LEU A 30 -14.97 6.79 3.10
N ALA A 31 -16.01 7.62 3.06
CA ALA A 31 -17.39 7.14 2.97
C ALA A 31 -18.25 8.04 2.07
N ARG A 32 -19.24 7.43 1.41
CA ARG A 32 -20.11 8.12 0.47
C ARG A 32 -21.23 8.83 1.20
N ASN A 33 -21.39 10.11 0.94
CA ASN A 33 -22.49 10.97 1.37
C ASN A 33 -23.81 10.50 0.76
N ALA A 34 -24.81 10.26 1.61
CA ALA A 34 -26.13 9.84 1.17
C ALA A 34 -26.82 10.89 0.30
N ASP A 35 -26.59 12.18 0.59
CA ASP A 35 -27.25 13.33 -0.05
C ASP A 35 -26.51 13.72 -1.33
N THR A 36 -25.22 14.07 -1.21
CA THR A 36 -24.43 14.57 -2.36
C THR A 36 -23.95 13.47 -3.28
N LYS A 37 -24.06 12.19 -2.86
CA LYS A 37 -23.47 11.01 -3.51
C LYS A 37 -21.95 11.06 -3.68
N GLN A 38 -21.27 12.08 -3.17
CA GLN A 38 -19.81 12.21 -3.25
C GLN A 38 -19.10 11.46 -2.12
N LEU A 39 -17.79 11.27 -2.26
CA LEU A 39 -16.94 10.73 -1.20
C LEU A 39 -16.44 11.84 -0.30
N ASN A 40 -16.53 11.62 1.00
CA ASN A 40 -15.94 12.47 2.03
C ASN A 40 -14.98 11.65 2.91
N GLY A 41 -14.04 12.34 3.55
CA GLY A 41 -13.10 11.74 4.50
C GLY A 41 -13.38 12.15 5.94
N PHE A 42 -13.20 11.21 6.86
CA PHE A 42 -13.48 11.37 8.29
C PHE A 42 -12.35 10.80 9.13
N ILE A 43 -12.07 11.48 10.24
CA ILE A 43 -11.21 10.97 11.30
C ILE A 43 -12.11 10.26 12.32
N VAL A 44 -11.92 8.95 12.48
CA VAL A 44 -12.63 8.15 13.48
C VAL A 44 -11.64 7.73 14.56
N LYS A 45 -11.92 8.09 15.82
CA LYS A 45 -11.06 7.78 16.96
C LYS A 45 -11.29 6.33 17.42
N LYS A 46 -10.23 5.71 17.94
CA LYS A 46 -10.31 4.38 18.55
C LYS A 46 -11.31 4.37 19.70
N GLY A 47 -12.09 3.29 19.79
CA GLY A 47 -13.13 3.15 20.82
C GLY A 47 -14.40 3.96 20.54
N ALA A 48 -14.52 4.64 19.39
CA ALA A 48 -15.77 5.29 19.01
C ALA A 48 -16.96 4.30 19.09
N PRO A 49 -18.07 4.66 19.76
CA PRO A 49 -19.22 3.77 19.86
C PRO A 49 -19.70 3.30 18.48
N GLY A 50 -19.90 1.99 18.33
CA GLY A 50 -20.31 1.37 17.07
C GLY A 50 -19.16 1.01 16.11
N LEU A 51 -17.92 1.39 16.42
CA LEU A 51 -16.73 0.96 15.68
C LEU A 51 -16.24 -0.40 16.19
N ARG A 52 -16.08 -1.36 15.27
CA ARG A 52 -15.44 -2.65 15.56
C ARG A 52 -14.43 -2.99 14.48
N ALA A 53 -13.18 -3.25 14.87
CA ALA A 53 -12.14 -3.75 13.97
C ALA A 53 -11.75 -5.18 14.36
N THR A 54 -11.81 -6.13 13.43
CA THR A 54 -11.45 -7.53 13.63
C THR A 54 -10.30 -7.94 12.72
N LYS A 55 -9.33 -8.69 13.24
CA LYS A 55 -8.14 -9.11 12.49
C LYS A 55 -8.49 -10.12 11.39
N ILE A 56 -7.96 -9.90 10.19
CA ILE A 56 -7.98 -10.88 9.10
C ILE A 56 -6.87 -11.92 9.35
N GLN A 57 -7.27 -13.18 9.50
CA GLN A 57 -6.38 -14.31 9.75
C GLN A 57 -5.88 -14.97 8.45
N ASN A 58 -4.91 -15.87 8.58
CA ASN A 58 -4.47 -16.79 7.51
C ASN A 58 -3.91 -16.11 6.25
N LYS A 59 -3.30 -14.92 6.39
CA LYS A 59 -2.56 -14.27 5.29
C LYS A 59 -1.25 -14.99 4.99
N ILE A 60 -0.94 -15.19 3.71
CA ILE A 60 0.32 -15.82 3.25
C ILE A 60 1.51 -14.84 3.27
N GLY A 61 1.26 -13.55 3.05
CA GLY A 61 2.28 -12.49 3.00
C GLY A 61 1.91 -11.32 3.92
N LEU A 62 2.90 -10.46 4.19
CA LEU A 62 2.75 -9.30 5.10
C LEU A 62 2.07 -9.70 6.44
N ARG A 63 2.47 -10.86 7.00
CA ARG A 63 1.81 -11.49 8.16
C ARG A 63 1.86 -10.64 9.42
N MET A 64 2.91 -9.84 9.58
CA MET A 64 3.07 -8.92 10.71
C MET A 64 2.12 -7.73 10.66
N VAL A 65 1.69 -7.31 9.46
CA VAL A 65 0.73 -6.20 9.32
C VAL A 65 -0.63 -6.65 9.85
N GLN A 66 -1.19 -5.92 10.81
CA GLN A 66 -2.50 -6.26 11.38
C GLN A 66 -3.62 -5.68 10.50
N ASN A 67 -3.88 -6.32 9.35
CA ASN A 67 -5.05 -5.98 8.54
C ASN A 67 -6.32 -6.40 9.27
N GLY A 68 -7.33 -5.53 9.27
CA GLY A 68 -8.63 -5.85 9.82
C GLY A 68 -9.81 -5.51 8.92
N ASP A 69 -10.90 -6.21 9.17
CA ASP A 69 -12.25 -5.83 8.75
C ASP A 69 -12.78 -4.81 9.76
N ILE A 70 -13.29 -3.69 9.27
CA ILE A 70 -13.89 -2.63 10.09
C ILE A 70 -15.40 -2.64 9.84
N LEU A 71 -16.16 -2.77 10.92
CA LEU A 71 -17.60 -2.54 10.95
C LEU A 71 -17.85 -1.19 11.61
N LEU A 72 -18.66 -0.37 10.96
CA LEU A 72 -19.13 0.93 11.44
C LEU A 72 -20.64 0.79 11.57
N ASN A 73 -21.14 0.66 12.80
CA ASN A 73 -22.56 0.67 13.07
C ASN A 73 -22.93 2.02 13.68
N LYS A 74 -23.52 2.91 12.88
CA LYS A 74 -24.03 4.20 13.35
C LYS A 74 -23.00 5.06 14.12
N VAL A 75 -21.73 5.00 13.72
CA VAL A 75 -20.61 5.68 14.38
C VAL A 75 -20.73 7.19 14.21
N PHE A 76 -20.76 7.94 15.32
CA PHE A 76 -20.78 9.40 15.29
C PHE A 76 -19.38 9.98 15.09
N VAL A 77 -19.29 11.02 14.26
CA VAL A 77 -18.07 11.81 14.02
C VAL A 77 -18.44 13.30 14.05
N PRO A 78 -17.79 14.14 14.89
CA PRO A 78 -18.08 15.56 14.94
C PRO A 78 -17.67 16.27 13.64
N GLU A 79 -18.24 17.44 13.34
CA GLU A 79 -17.93 18.18 12.11
C GLU A 79 -16.44 18.54 11.99
N GLU A 80 -15.77 18.83 13.10
CA GLU A 80 -14.33 19.16 13.16
C GLU A 80 -13.42 18.01 12.71
N ASP A 81 -13.87 16.76 12.87
CA ASP A 81 -13.14 15.56 12.45
C ASP A 81 -13.42 15.21 10.96
N ARG A 82 -14.17 16.05 10.23
CA ARG A 82 -14.35 15.92 8.78
C ARG A 82 -13.17 16.53 8.03
N LEU A 83 -12.59 15.76 7.12
CA LEU A 83 -11.54 16.24 6.22
C LEU A 83 -12.14 17.14 5.13
N THR A 84 -12.01 18.45 5.29
CA THR A 84 -12.57 19.47 4.40
C THR A 84 -11.98 19.43 2.99
N GLY A 85 -10.76 18.93 2.84
CA GLY A 85 -10.08 18.77 1.55
C GLY A 85 -10.49 17.55 0.72
N ILE A 86 -11.47 16.75 1.19
CA ILE A 86 -11.96 15.56 0.48
C ILE A 86 -13.46 15.71 0.22
N ASN A 87 -13.79 16.20 -0.97
CA ASN A 87 -15.19 16.38 -1.41
C ASN A 87 -15.53 15.53 -2.64
N SER A 88 -14.54 14.84 -3.23
CA SER A 88 -14.73 13.99 -4.39
C SER A 88 -13.70 12.86 -4.46
N PHE A 89 -13.92 11.92 -5.37
CA PHE A 89 -12.91 10.89 -5.69
C PHE A 89 -11.63 11.48 -6.32
N GLN A 90 -11.70 12.65 -6.95
CA GLN A 90 -10.54 13.29 -7.56
C GLN A 90 -9.53 13.75 -6.51
N ASP A 91 -10.00 14.21 -5.35
CA ASP A 91 -9.13 14.63 -4.24
C ASP A 91 -8.36 13.44 -3.66
N ILE A 92 -9.05 12.30 -3.52
CA ILE A 92 -8.46 11.04 -3.08
C ILE A 92 -7.42 10.52 -4.09
N SER A 93 -7.65 10.74 -5.38
CA SER A 93 -6.75 10.30 -6.43
C SER A 93 -5.35 10.93 -6.31
N LYS A 94 -5.25 12.17 -5.81
CA LYS A 94 -3.96 12.83 -5.54
C LYS A 94 -3.19 12.13 -4.42
N VAL A 95 -3.86 11.81 -3.31
CA VAL A 95 -3.28 11.06 -2.18
C VAL A 95 -2.84 9.66 -2.61
N LEU A 96 -3.68 8.98 -3.40
CA LEU A 96 -3.37 7.65 -3.94
C LEU A 96 -2.19 7.69 -4.91
N ALA A 97 -2.03 8.73 -5.72
CA ALA A 97 -0.89 8.88 -6.63
C ALA A 97 0.43 8.93 -5.84
N MET A 98 0.45 9.67 -4.74
CA MET A 98 1.61 9.71 -3.85
C MET A 98 1.92 8.37 -3.18
N SER A 99 0.89 7.74 -2.62
CA SER A 99 1.02 6.43 -2.01
C SER A 99 1.59 5.39 -3.00
N ARG A 100 1.22 5.46 -4.29
CA ARG A 100 1.73 4.55 -5.32
C ARG A 100 3.23 4.68 -5.54
N ILE A 101 3.81 5.89 -5.44
CA ILE A 101 5.26 6.07 -5.53
C ILE A 101 5.93 5.37 -4.35
N MET A 102 5.46 5.57 -3.13
CA MET A 102 6.04 4.92 -1.95
C MET A 102 5.91 3.40 -2.00
N VAL A 103 4.76 2.90 -2.46
CA VAL A 103 4.58 1.47 -2.72
C VAL A 103 5.51 1.00 -3.84
N ALA A 104 5.87 1.83 -4.82
CA ALA A 104 6.83 1.51 -5.89
C ALA A 104 8.16 0.99 -5.34
N TRP A 105 8.63 1.57 -4.25
CA TRP A 105 9.92 1.26 -3.64
C TRP A 105 9.94 -0.03 -2.80
N GLN A 106 8.81 -0.50 -2.26
CA GLN A 106 8.82 -1.69 -1.40
C GLN A 106 9.35 -2.94 -2.13
N PRO A 107 8.90 -3.29 -3.35
CA PRO A 107 9.43 -4.45 -4.07
C PRO A 107 10.88 -4.26 -4.50
N ILE A 108 11.34 -3.03 -4.74
CA ILE A 108 12.75 -2.75 -5.07
C ILE A 108 13.63 -3.21 -3.90
N GLY A 109 13.32 -2.76 -2.69
CA GLY A 109 14.05 -3.17 -1.49
C GLY A 109 13.97 -4.66 -1.20
N ILE A 110 12.79 -5.28 -1.38
CA ILE A 110 12.62 -6.73 -1.22
C ILE A 110 13.48 -7.48 -2.24
N SER A 111 13.45 -7.10 -3.52
CA SER A 111 14.25 -7.74 -4.57
C SER A 111 15.75 -7.61 -4.33
N MET A 112 16.22 -6.45 -3.85
CA MET A 112 17.61 -6.26 -3.44
C MET A 112 17.98 -7.23 -2.31
N GLY A 113 17.18 -7.31 -1.25
CA GLY A 113 17.44 -8.24 -0.14
C GLY A 113 17.42 -9.71 -0.56
N VAL A 114 16.51 -10.09 -1.46
CA VAL A 114 16.46 -11.45 -2.02
C VAL A 114 17.72 -11.74 -2.86
N TYR A 115 18.16 -10.79 -3.69
CA TYR A 115 19.40 -10.93 -4.46
C TYR A 115 20.62 -11.08 -3.56
N ASP A 116 20.76 -10.23 -2.54
CA ASP A 116 21.90 -10.27 -1.60
C ASP A 116 21.97 -11.62 -0.88
N MET A 117 20.81 -12.15 -0.45
CA MET A 117 20.73 -13.47 0.15
C MET A 117 21.09 -14.59 -0.84
N CYS A 118 20.53 -14.56 -2.05
CA CYS A 118 20.84 -15.54 -3.10
C CYS A 118 22.33 -15.51 -3.46
N HIS A 119 22.92 -14.33 -3.66
CA HIS A 119 24.32 -14.17 -3.99
C HIS A 119 25.23 -14.76 -2.90
N ARG A 120 24.95 -14.43 -1.63
CA ARG A 120 25.68 -15.00 -0.49
C ARG A 120 25.56 -16.52 -0.44
N TYR A 121 24.33 -17.03 -0.47
CA TYR A 121 24.06 -18.47 -0.35
C TYR A 121 24.69 -19.28 -1.49
N LEU A 122 24.64 -18.79 -2.73
CA LEU A 122 25.22 -19.49 -3.88
C LEU A 122 26.75 -19.57 -3.82
N LYS A 123 27.41 -18.63 -3.15
CA LYS A 123 28.87 -18.66 -2.93
C LYS A 123 29.27 -19.59 -1.79
N GLU A 124 28.46 -19.66 -0.74
CA GLU A 124 28.72 -20.49 0.44
C GLU A 124 28.37 -21.96 0.23
N ARG A 125 27.22 -22.25 -0.41
CA ARG A 125 26.74 -23.61 -0.62
C ARG A 125 27.49 -24.28 -1.77
N LYS A 126 28.01 -25.48 -1.50
CA LYS A 126 28.69 -26.33 -2.50
C LYS A 126 27.86 -27.57 -2.84
N GLN A 127 27.89 -27.98 -4.11
CA GLN A 127 27.33 -29.23 -4.60
C GLN A 127 28.16 -29.69 -5.81
N PHE A 128 28.30 -31.00 -6.01
CA PHE A 128 29.14 -31.57 -7.07
C PHE A 128 30.59 -31.01 -7.05
N GLY A 129 31.14 -30.80 -5.86
CA GLY A 129 32.52 -30.33 -5.68
C GLY A 129 32.76 -28.82 -5.91
N ALA A 130 31.75 -28.05 -6.32
CA ALA A 130 31.88 -26.62 -6.61
C ALA A 130 30.82 -25.76 -5.89
N PRO A 131 31.07 -24.46 -5.67
CA PRO A 131 30.03 -23.53 -5.24
C PRO A 131 28.87 -23.50 -6.25
N LEU A 132 27.63 -23.34 -5.77
CA LEU A 132 26.47 -23.25 -6.64
C LEU A 132 26.56 -22.06 -7.63
N ALA A 133 27.28 -21.01 -7.27
CA ALA A 133 27.57 -19.87 -8.14
C ALA A 133 28.45 -20.20 -9.37
N ALA A 134 29.06 -21.39 -9.44
CA ALA A 134 29.89 -21.79 -10.58
C ALA A 134 29.08 -22.35 -11.77
N PHE A 135 27.84 -22.77 -11.54
CA PHE A 135 27.00 -23.38 -12.58
C PHE A 135 26.28 -22.30 -13.41
N GLN A 136 26.34 -22.43 -14.74
CA GLN A 136 25.79 -21.44 -15.69
C GLN A 136 24.31 -21.11 -15.43
N LEU A 137 23.46 -22.12 -15.17
CA LEU A 137 22.03 -21.90 -14.89
C LEU A 137 21.78 -21.07 -13.61
N ASN A 138 22.66 -21.18 -12.61
CA ASN A 138 22.56 -20.37 -11.39
C ASN A 138 23.06 -18.94 -11.64
N GLN A 139 24.12 -18.77 -12.45
CA GLN A 139 24.63 -17.47 -12.86
C GLN A 139 23.62 -16.70 -13.70
N GLU A 140 22.99 -17.35 -14.68
CA GLU A 140 21.97 -16.75 -15.54
C GLU A 140 20.81 -16.18 -14.71
N LYS A 141 20.27 -16.99 -13.77
CA LYS A 141 19.22 -16.54 -12.84
C LYS A 141 19.66 -15.33 -12.02
N LEU A 142 20.89 -15.35 -11.50
CA LEU A 142 21.43 -14.28 -10.67
C LEU A 142 21.61 -12.98 -11.47
N VAL A 143 22.14 -13.05 -12.69
CA VAL A 143 22.30 -11.89 -13.58
C VAL A 143 20.95 -11.34 -14.02
N ARG A 144 19.95 -12.19 -14.31
CA ARG A 144 18.58 -11.76 -14.60
C ARG A 144 17.96 -11.00 -13.43
N MET A 145 18.13 -11.50 -12.20
CA MET A 145 17.69 -10.79 -11.00
C MET A 145 18.36 -9.42 -10.88
N LEU A 146 19.67 -9.34 -11.07
CA LEU A 146 20.42 -8.09 -10.99
C LEU A 146 19.93 -7.08 -12.04
N GLY A 147 19.77 -7.50 -13.29
CA GLY A 147 19.25 -6.65 -14.36
C GLY A 147 17.85 -6.11 -14.05
N ASN A 148 16.96 -6.96 -13.54
CA ASN A 148 15.63 -6.55 -13.10
C ASN A 148 15.70 -5.50 -11.98
N ILE A 149 16.57 -5.69 -10.98
CA ILE A 149 16.75 -4.74 -9.88
C ILE A 149 17.20 -3.37 -10.39
N GLN A 150 18.21 -3.32 -11.26
CA GLN A 150 18.68 -2.06 -11.83
C GLN A 150 17.59 -1.33 -12.61
N ALA A 151 16.82 -2.08 -13.42
CA ALA A 151 15.69 -1.52 -14.15
C ALA A 151 14.60 -0.96 -13.22
N MET A 152 14.24 -1.72 -12.17
CA MET A 152 13.24 -1.27 -11.19
C MET A 152 13.71 -0.02 -10.44
N LEU A 153 14.98 0.04 -10.03
CA LEU A 153 15.57 1.16 -9.31
C LEU A 153 15.55 2.44 -10.15
N LEU A 154 15.98 2.38 -11.42
CA LEU A 154 15.96 3.53 -12.32
C LEU A 154 14.54 4.03 -12.62
N VAL A 155 13.58 3.11 -12.77
CA VAL A 155 12.17 3.47 -12.95
C VAL A 155 11.60 4.13 -11.69
N GLY A 156 11.87 3.57 -10.50
CA GLY A 156 11.44 4.15 -9.22
C GLY A 156 12.05 5.54 -8.98
N TRP A 157 13.34 5.69 -9.26
CA TRP A 157 14.03 6.98 -9.21
C TRP A 157 13.40 8.00 -10.16
N ARG A 158 13.16 7.62 -11.43
CA ARG A 158 12.56 8.53 -12.41
C ARG A 158 11.16 8.96 -12.01
N LEU A 159 10.36 8.07 -11.40
CA LEU A 159 9.05 8.42 -10.87
C LEU A 159 9.14 9.48 -9.77
N CYS A 160 10.12 9.37 -8.87
CA CYS A 160 10.33 10.40 -7.83
C CYS A 160 10.67 11.75 -8.47
N LYS A 161 11.58 11.78 -9.47
CA LYS A 161 11.93 13.01 -10.18
C LYS A 161 10.78 13.63 -10.97
N LEU A 162 9.91 12.81 -11.56
CA LEU A 162 8.69 13.30 -12.21
C LEU A 162 7.69 13.88 -11.21
N TYR A 163 7.60 13.28 -10.02
CA TYR A 163 6.74 13.80 -8.96
C TYR A 163 7.26 15.12 -8.39
N GLU A 164 8.56 15.19 -8.05
CA GLU A 164 9.22 16.40 -7.56
C GLU A 164 9.07 17.57 -8.53
N SER A 165 9.14 17.31 -9.84
CA SER A 165 8.99 18.34 -10.88
C SER A 165 7.53 18.67 -11.25
N GLY A 166 6.54 18.07 -10.59
CA GLY A 166 5.11 18.29 -10.87
C GLY A 166 4.64 17.72 -12.22
N LYS A 167 5.45 16.93 -12.91
CA LYS A 167 5.18 16.38 -14.26
C LYS A 167 4.68 14.93 -14.23
N MET A 168 4.40 14.38 -13.06
CA MET A 168 3.95 13.00 -12.92
C MET A 168 2.47 12.86 -13.29
N THR A 169 2.17 12.05 -14.30
CA THR A 169 0.81 11.67 -14.64
C THR A 169 0.40 10.38 -13.90
N PRO A 170 -0.91 10.11 -13.73
CA PRO A 170 -1.38 8.84 -13.21
C PRO A 170 -0.89 7.62 -14.01
N GLY A 171 -0.67 7.80 -15.33
CA GLY A 171 -0.11 6.77 -16.21
C GLY A 171 1.31 6.38 -15.82
N HIS A 172 2.19 7.36 -15.52
CA HIS A 172 3.55 7.10 -15.04
C HIS A 172 3.54 6.27 -13.75
N ALA A 173 2.72 6.67 -12.76
CA ALA A 173 2.62 5.96 -11.49
C ALA A 173 2.08 4.52 -11.65
N SER A 174 1.12 4.32 -12.55
CA SER A 174 0.59 3.00 -12.87
C SER A 174 1.64 2.11 -13.54
N LEU A 175 2.41 2.64 -14.50
CA LEU A 175 3.47 1.89 -15.19
C LEU A 175 4.55 1.40 -14.22
N GLY A 176 5.04 2.26 -13.32
CA GLY A 176 6.03 1.83 -12.33
C GLY A 176 5.48 0.82 -11.32
N LYS A 177 4.17 0.81 -11.09
CA LYS A 177 3.52 -0.26 -10.32
C LYS A 177 3.43 -1.58 -11.10
N VAL A 178 3.08 -1.55 -12.38
CA VAL A 178 2.87 -2.76 -13.20
C VAL A 178 4.19 -3.46 -13.55
N ARG A 179 5.26 -2.71 -13.84
CA ARG A 179 6.56 -3.29 -14.22
C ARG A 179 7.15 -4.24 -13.16
N LYS A 180 6.65 -4.18 -11.93
CA LYS A 180 6.96 -5.12 -10.84
C LYS A 180 6.46 -6.55 -11.06
N LEU A 181 5.37 -6.73 -11.81
CA LEU A 181 4.70 -8.03 -12.01
C LEU A 181 5.27 -8.82 -13.19
N LEU A 182 5.96 -8.17 -14.12
CA LEU A 182 6.49 -8.80 -15.34
C LEU A 182 7.93 -9.33 -15.17
N CYS A 183 8.54 -9.15 -14.00
CA CYS A 183 9.91 -9.58 -13.71
C CYS A 183 10.02 -10.83 -12.83
N SER A 184 8.88 -11.44 -12.44
CA SER A 184 8.83 -12.81 -11.92
C SER A 184 8.87 -13.79 -13.08
#